data_AF-A0A3D5AHG5-F1
#
_entry.id   AF-A0A3D5AHG5-F1
#
_cell.length_a   1.000
_cell.length_b   1.000
_cell.length_c   1.000
_cell.angle_alpha   90.00
_cell.angle_beta   90.00
_cell.angle_gamma   90.00
#
_symmetry.space_group_name_H-M   'P 1'
#
loop_
_entity.id
_entity.type
_entity.pdbx_description
1 polymer ?
#
loop_
_entity_poly.entity_id
_entity_poly.type
_entity_poly.pdbx_seq_one_letter_code
_entity_poly.pdbx_strand_id
1 'polypeptide(L)'
;MQTRLSEATMTLFRVVIGLLFAIHGAAGLFGMFGGHRGTGASIAVATWPSWWAALIQFAGGLLVLVGLGTRIAAIICSGSMAYAYFVVHAPQALWPLNNGGELAAMFCWSFFLIAIL
;
A
#
# COMPACT_ATOMS: atom_id res chain seq x y z
N MET A 1 -18.52 -7.45 24.99
CA MET A 1 -17.31 -6.59 25.10
C MET A 1 -16.25 -6.99 24.07
N GLN A 2 -15.88 -8.28 23.98
CA GLN A 2 -14.85 -8.78 23.07
C GLN A 2 -15.12 -8.50 21.57
N THR A 3 -16.38 -8.61 21.12
CA THR A 3 -16.79 -8.29 19.74
C THR A 3 -16.59 -6.82 19.38
N ARG A 4 -17.02 -5.90 20.24
CA ARG A 4 -16.85 -4.44 20.04
C ARG A 4 -15.39 -4.03 19.99
N LEU A 5 -14.54 -4.65 20.82
CA LEU A 5 -13.09 -4.41 20.77
C LEU A 5 -12.48 -4.90 19.46
N SER A 6 -12.88 -6.09 19.00
CA SER A 6 -12.44 -6.64 17.70
C SER A 6 -12.81 -5.72 16.52
N GLU A 7 -14.06 -5.23 16.49
CA GLU A 7 -14.54 -4.31 15.46
C GLU A 7 -13.78 -2.97 15.46
N ALA A 8 -13.54 -2.41 16.65
CA ALA A 8 -12.77 -1.18 16.80
C ALA A 8 -11.31 -1.37 16.35
N THR A 9 -10.68 -2.48 16.74
CA THR A 9 -9.30 -2.80 16.33
C THR A 9 -9.19 -2.98 14.82
N MET A 10 -10.12 -3.71 14.19
CA MET A 10 -10.13 -3.87 12.73
C MET A 10 -10.38 -2.56 11.99
N THR A 11 -11.26 -1.71 12.52
CA THR A 11 -11.49 -0.38 11.97
C THR A 11 -10.21 0.46 12.03
N LEU A 12 -9.53 0.48 13.18
CA LEU A 12 -8.29 1.21 13.34
C LEU A 12 -7.18 0.65 12.43
N PHE A 13 -7.04 -0.67 12.34
CA PHE A 13 -6.09 -1.33 11.46
C PHE A 13 -6.31 -0.89 10.00
N ARG A 14 -7.55 -0.95 9.52
CA ARG A 14 -7.93 -0.49 8.18
C ARG A 14 -7.54 0.98 7.95
N VAL A 15 -7.87 1.86 8.90
CA VAL A 15 -7.59 3.31 8.79
C VAL A 15 -6.09 3.57 8.74
N VAL A 16 -5.31 2.94 9.62
CA VAL A 16 -3.84 3.11 9.67
C VAL A 16 -3.18 2.59 8.40
N ILE A 17 -3.54 1.38 7.96
CA ILE A 17 -2.96 0.79 6.73
C ILE A 17 -3.32 1.64 5.51
N GLY A 18 -4.58 2.06 5.38
CA GLY A 18 -5.02 2.94 4.29
C GLY A 18 -4.28 4.28 4.29
N LEU A 19 -4.08 4.89 5.47
CA LEU A 19 -3.35 6.16 5.62
C LEU A 19 -1.88 6.03 5.18
N LEU A 20 -1.16 5.04 5.72
CA LEU A 20 0.25 4.85 5.41
C LEU A 20 0.47 4.59 3.92
N PHE A 21 -0.41 3.79 3.31
CA PHE A 21 -0.37 3.51 1.88
C PHE A 21 -0.66 4.77 1.05
N ALA A 22 -1.64 5.58 1.45
CA ALA A 22 -1.94 6.85 0.79
C ALA A 22 -0.77 7.83 0.88
N ILE A 23 -0.05 7.89 2.01
CA ILE A 23 1.14 8.73 2.17
C ILE A 23 2.25 8.31 1.20
N HIS A 24 2.50 7.01 1.03
CA HIS A 24 3.47 6.54 0.03
C HIS A 24 3.05 6.93 -1.40
N GLY A 25 1.76 6.82 -1.71
CA GLY A 25 1.21 7.28 -2.98
C GLY A 25 1.38 8.79 -3.19
N ALA A 26 1.10 9.59 -2.17
CA ALA A 26 1.26 11.05 -2.22
C ALA A 26 2.72 11.48 -2.40
N ALA A 27 3.65 10.78 -1.75
CA ALA A 27 5.07 10.99 -1.96
C ALA A 27 5.49 10.68 -3.41
N GLY A 28 4.95 9.60 -3.99
CA GLY A 28 5.20 9.22 -5.37
C GLY A 28 4.57 10.17 -6.41
N LEU A 29 3.31 10.58 -6.23
CA LEU A 29 2.58 11.37 -7.22
C LEU A 29 2.87 12.87 -7.13
N PHE A 30 3.10 13.38 -5.92
CA PHE A 30 3.13 14.84 -5.67
C PHE A 30 4.44 15.32 -5.05
N GLY A 31 5.40 14.44 -4.77
CA GLY A 31 6.65 14.82 -4.10
C GLY A 31 6.48 15.19 -2.62
N MET A 32 5.30 14.93 -2.03
CA MET A 32 5.00 15.25 -0.64
C MET A 32 5.80 14.38 0.35
N PHE A 33 5.91 14.80 1.61
CA PHE A 33 6.52 14.02 2.70
C PHE A 33 7.96 13.53 2.41
N GLY A 34 8.74 14.32 1.65
CA GLY A 34 10.10 13.96 1.25
C GLY A 34 10.20 13.29 -0.13
N GLY A 35 9.09 13.12 -0.84
CA GLY A 35 9.06 12.64 -2.23
C GLY A 35 9.37 11.16 -2.41
N HIS A 36 9.39 10.72 -3.67
CA HIS A 36 9.60 9.31 -4.00
C HIS A 36 10.95 8.83 -3.45
N ARG A 37 10.93 7.88 -2.51
CA ARG A 37 12.13 7.33 -1.86
C ARG A 37 13.04 8.41 -1.23
N GLY A 38 12.47 9.51 -0.74
CA GLY A 38 13.24 10.56 -0.07
C GLY A 38 13.97 11.53 -1.03
N THR A 39 13.68 11.47 -2.33
CA THR A 39 14.34 12.32 -3.34
C THR A 39 13.85 13.77 -3.36
N GLY A 40 12.75 14.08 -2.66
CA GLY A 40 12.07 15.37 -2.74
C GLY A 40 11.25 15.58 -4.02
N ALA A 41 11.27 14.63 -4.96
CA ALA A 41 10.59 14.74 -6.26
C ALA A 41 9.44 13.73 -6.40
N SER A 42 8.48 14.06 -7.26
CA SER A 42 7.47 13.12 -7.74
C SER A 42 8.04 12.20 -8.83
N ILE A 43 7.39 11.06 -9.04
CA ILE A 43 7.65 10.16 -10.15
C ILE A 43 7.10 10.80 -11.44
N ALA A 44 7.86 10.72 -12.53
CA ALA A 44 7.38 11.18 -13.83
C ALA A 44 6.08 10.43 -14.23
N VAL A 45 5.12 11.17 -14.80
CA VAL A 45 3.79 10.64 -15.12
C VAL A 45 3.88 9.43 -16.04
N ALA A 46 3.04 8.43 -15.76
CA ALA A 46 2.94 7.16 -16.51
C ALA A 46 4.20 6.28 -16.52
N THR A 47 5.22 6.57 -15.69
CA THR A 47 6.40 5.71 -15.55
C THR A 47 6.01 4.32 -15.07
N TRP A 48 6.34 3.28 -15.83
CA TRP A 48 6.11 1.89 -15.44
C TRP A 48 7.26 1.34 -14.58
N PRO A 49 6.98 0.59 -13.50
CA PRO A 49 5.67 0.40 -12.84
C PRO A 49 5.34 1.47 -11.80
N SER A 50 6.31 2.35 -11.50
CA SER A 50 6.35 3.14 -10.26
C SER A 50 5.25 4.19 -10.15
N TRP A 51 4.87 4.86 -11.24
CA TRP A 51 3.81 5.87 -11.20
C TRP A 51 2.44 5.23 -10.98
N TRP A 52 2.16 4.10 -11.65
CA TRP A 52 0.92 3.34 -11.46
C TRP A 52 0.81 2.75 -10.06
N ALA A 53 1.92 2.26 -9.50
CA ALA A 53 1.98 1.84 -8.11
C ALA A 53 1.66 3.01 -7.16
N ALA A 54 2.19 4.21 -7.40
CA ALA A 54 1.88 5.39 -6.58
C ALA A 54 0.42 5.82 -6.70
N LEU A 55 -0.18 5.71 -7.90
CA LEU A 55 -1.59 5.97 -8.13
C LEU A 55 -2.50 5.02 -7.34
N ILE A 56 -2.23 3.72 -7.41
CA ILE A 56 -2.97 2.71 -6.64
C ILE A 56 -2.77 2.95 -5.14
N GLN A 57 -1.55 3.27 -4.71
CA GLN A 57 -1.25 3.59 -3.32
C GLN A 57 -2.08 4.75 -2.79
N PHE A 58 -2.14 5.85 -3.54
CA PHE A 58 -2.88 7.03 -3.15
C PHE A 58 -4.39 6.79 -3.18
N ALA A 59 -4.94 6.42 -4.33
CA ALA A 59 -6.39 6.28 -4.51
C ALA A 59 -6.95 5.10 -3.69
N GLY A 60 -6.31 3.94 -3.77
CA GLY A 60 -6.71 2.75 -3.03
C GLY A 60 -6.54 2.92 -1.52
N GLY A 61 -5.45 3.54 -1.07
CA GLY A 61 -5.23 3.88 0.33
C GLY A 61 -6.33 4.78 0.89
N LEU A 62 -6.73 5.83 0.15
CA LEU A 62 -7.82 6.73 0.55
C LEU A 62 -9.18 6.01 0.60
N LEU A 63 -9.51 5.21 -0.41
CA LEU A 63 -10.75 4.43 -0.43
C LEU A 63 -10.84 3.48 0.77
N VAL A 64 -9.75 2.75 1.05
CA VAL A 64 -9.66 1.87 2.21
C VAL A 64 -9.70 2.65 3.52
N LEU A 65 -9.08 3.82 3.60
CA LEU A 65 -9.11 4.68 4.81
C LEU A 65 -10.53 5.16 5.11
N VAL A 66 -11.23 5.72 4.13
CA VAL A 66 -12.57 6.30 4.35
C VAL A 66 -13.67 5.24 4.44
N GLY A 67 -13.41 4.04 3.91
CA GLY A 67 -14.34 2.90 3.98
C GLY A 67 -15.23 2.76 2.76
N LEU A 68 -14.86 3.38 1.64
CA LEU A 68 -15.62 3.35 0.40
C LEU A 68 -15.13 2.20 -0.48
N GLY A 69 -15.99 1.20 -0.71
CA GLY A 69 -15.63 0.06 -1.55
C GLY A 69 -14.45 -0.77 -1.02
N THR A 70 -14.24 -0.77 0.31
CA THR A 70 -13.05 -1.30 1.01
C THR A 70 -12.56 -2.63 0.48
N ARG A 71 -13.45 -3.63 0.32
CA ARG A 71 -13.03 -4.98 -0.11
C ARG A 71 -12.42 -4.98 -1.50
N ILE A 72 -13.03 -4.28 -2.46
CA ILE A 72 -12.54 -4.19 -3.84
C ILE A 72 -11.23 -3.40 -3.88
N ALA A 73 -11.19 -2.24 -3.20
CA ALA A 73 -9.99 -1.42 -3.13
C ALA A 73 -8.81 -2.20 -2.49
N ALA A 74 -9.07 -2.94 -1.41
CA ALA A 74 -8.07 -3.74 -0.73
C ALA A 74 -7.55 -4.90 -1.59
N ILE A 75 -8.40 -5.56 -2.39
CA ILE A 75 -7.93 -6.59 -3.36
C ILE A 75 -6.96 -5.97 -4.38
N ILE A 76 -7.27 -4.79 -4.92
CA ILE A 76 -6.41 -4.10 -5.87
C ILE A 76 -5.08 -3.68 -5.21
N CYS A 77 -5.14 -3.08 -4.01
CA CYS A 77 -3.94 -2.70 -3.25
C CYS A 77 -3.07 -3.92 -2.96
N SER A 78 -3.68 -5.03 -2.49
CA SER A 78 -2.99 -6.29 -2.23
C SER A 78 -2.30 -6.84 -3.48
N GLY A 79 -3.04 -6.95 -4.59
CA GLY A 79 -2.49 -7.42 -5.87
C GLY A 79 -1.35 -6.54 -6.41
N SER A 80 -1.45 -5.21 -6.26
CA SER A 80 -0.38 -4.30 -6.67
C SER A 80 0.92 -4.53 -5.89
N MET A 81 0.81 -4.87 -4.60
CA MET A 81 1.96 -5.14 -3.74
C MET A 81 2.50 -6.56 -3.94
N ALA A 82 1.66 -7.53 -4.28
CA ALA A 82 2.10 -8.83 -4.76
C ALA A 82 2.93 -8.69 -6.04
N TYR A 83 2.46 -7.90 -7.02
CA TYR A 83 3.22 -7.58 -8.22
C TYR A 83 4.56 -6.91 -7.85
N ALA A 84 4.55 -5.89 -6.98
CA ALA A 84 5.77 -5.24 -6.54
C ALA A 84 6.76 -6.25 -5.93
N TYR A 85 6.29 -7.14 -5.05
CA TYR A 85 7.15 -8.14 -4.46
C TYR A 85 7.73 -9.10 -5.50
N PHE A 86 6.90 -9.81 -6.27
CA PHE A 86 7.36 -10.88 -7.15
C PHE A 86 8.07 -10.38 -8.41
N VAL A 87 7.70 -9.21 -8.94
CA VAL A 87 8.23 -8.70 -10.21
C VAL A 87 9.37 -7.69 -10.00
N VAL A 88 9.34 -6.90 -8.92
CA VAL A 88 10.34 -5.84 -8.69
C VAL A 88 11.39 -6.28 -7.66
N HIS A 89 10.96 -6.86 -6.53
CA HIS A 89 11.86 -7.14 -5.40
C HIS A 89 12.48 -8.54 -5.45
N ALA A 90 11.70 -9.59 -5.62
CA ALA A 90 12.17 -10.97 -5.60
C ALA A 90 13.33 -11.27 -6.58
N PRO A 91 13.40 -10.68 -7.79
CA PRO A 91 14.55 -10.86 -8.67
C PRO A 91 15.88 -10.30 -8.14
N GLN A 92 15.85 -9.39 -7.15
CA GLN A 92 17.06 -8.74 -6.62
C GLN A 92 17.77 -9.60 -5.55
N ALA A 93 17.03 -10.36 -4.74
CA ALA A 93 17.57 -11.32 -3.77
C ALA A 93 16.45 -12.23 -3.24
N LEU A 94 16.83 -13.40 -2.70
CA LEU A 94 15.88 -14.37 -2.14
C LEU A 94 15.09 -13.81 -0.94
N TRP A 95 15.78 -13.17 0.00
CA TRP A 95 15.18 -12.71 1.25
C TRP A 95 14.67 -11.26 1.14
N PRO A 96 13.45 -10.95 1.63
CA PRO A 96 12.90 -9.60 1.66
C PRO A 96 13.85 -8.56 2.26
N LEU A 97 14.56 -8.94 3.32
CA LEU A 97 15.54 -8.11 4.02
C LEU A 97 16.67 -7.63 3.09
N ASN A 98 17.02 -8.42 2.09
CA ASN A 98 18.11 -8.11 1.15
C ASN A 98 17.62 -7.48 -0.15
N ASN A 99 16.33 -7.54 -0.47
CA ASN A 99 15.77 -6.98 -1.71
C ASN A 99 14.86 -5.74 -1.48
N GLY A 100 14.62 -5.35 -0.23
CA GLY A 100 13.75 -4.22 0.12
C GLY A 100 12.25 -4.50 -0.06
N GLY A 101 11.86 -5.76 -0.23
CA GLY A 101 10.49 -6.20 -0.50
C GLY A 101 9.63 -6.41 0.75
N GLU A 102 10.18 -6.18 1.94
CA GLU A 102 9.45 -6.35 3.21
C GLU A 102 8.15 -5.54 3.25
N LEU A 103 8.21 -4.25 2.87
CA LEU A 103 7.01 -3.40 2.83
C LEU A 103 6.00 -3.88 1.79
N ALA A 104 6.45 -4.35 0.63
CA ALA A 104 5.55 -4.91 -0.39
C ALA A 104 4.83 -6.15 0.16
N ALA A 105 5.55 -7.07 0.81
CA ALA A 105 4.93 -8.23 1.44
C ALA A 105 3.96 -7.84 2.57
N MET A 106 4.35 -6.91 3.44
CA MET A 106 3.53 -6.47 4.56
C MET A 106 2.23 -5.77 4.11
N PHE A 107 2.30 -4.85 3.15
CA PHE A 107 1.08 -4.23 2.61
C PHE A 107 0.22 -5.24 1.84
N CYS A 108 0.83 -6.15 1.06
CA CYS A 108 0.11 -7.21 0.36
C CYS A 108 -0.79 -8.01 1.32
N TRP A 109 -0.21 -8.53 2.40
CA TRP A 109 -0.95 -9.33 3.37
C TRP A 109 -1.90 -8.49 4.24
N SER A 110 -1.53 -7.26 4.60
CA SER A 110 -2.41 -6.37 5.36
C SER A 110 -3.70 -6.06 4.60
N PHE A 111 -3.60 -5.71 3.31
CA PHE A 111 -4.77 -5.47 2.48
C PHE A 111 -5.54 -6.76 2.16
N PHE A 112 -4.88 -7.91 2.02
CA PHE A 112 -5.57 -9.18 1.87
C PHE A 112 -6.46 -9.47 3.09
N LEU A 113 -5.95 -9.26 4.31
CA LEU A 113 -6.72 -9.40 5.54
C LEU A 113 -7.90 -8.41 5.60
N ILE A 114 -7.69 -7.14 5.24
CA ILE A 114 -8.77 -6.13 5.16
C ILE A 114 -9.84 -6.52 4.12
N ALA A 115 -9.48 -7.23 3.05
CA ALA A 115 -10.44 -7.64 2.04
C ALA A 115 -11.36 -8.77 2.50
N ILE A 116 -10.85 -9.67 3.35
CA ILE A 116 -11.55 -10.91 3.73
C ILE A 116 -12.19 -10.87 5.12
N LEU A 117 -11.60 -10.14 6.08
CA LEU A 117 -12.14 -9.94 7.43
C LEU A 117 -13.11 -8.76 7.43
#